data_AF-A0A6V7XPK0-F1
#
_entry.id   AF-A0A6V7XPK0-F1
#
_cell.length_a   1.000
_cell.length_b   1.000
_cell.length_c   1.000
_cell.angle_alpha   90.00
_cell.angle_beta   90.00
_cell.angle_gamma   90.00
#
_symmetry.space_group_name_H-M   'P 1'
#
loop_
_entity.id
_entity.type
_entity.pdbx_description
1 polymer ?
#
loop_
_entity_poly.entity_id
_entity_poly.type
_entity_poly.pdbx_seq_one_letter_code
_entity_poly.pdbx_strand_id
1 'polypeptide(L)'
;MLQQVRAFSTTLLRSFPRSFPRLPVTPPLARVVAEELKRYEHCSPVTPDSHIKMANQHIRDLDVASASKEIRLGSSLQLKVFLRTYELDVDSFSMQTNVVNYLTENCVDDGEEFSSNWNCAHCAHKHYDDFEHLLSVSISYDAAVDFCNELYEIVMNKRFDKNHLLAEWKGRWDKELLFPVVMSDGTVVYTRGEEIMKKE
;
A
#
# COMPACT_ATOMS: atom_id res chain seq x y z
N MET A 1 -22.51 -19.90 -8.65
CA MET A 1 -22.04 -18.64 -8.04
C MET A 1 -20.60 -18.43 -8.48
N LEU A 2 -20.34 -17.40 -9.27
CA LEU A 2 -19.02 -17.07 -9.81
C LEU A 2 -18.22 -16.33 -8.73
N GLN A 3 -17.20 -16.97 -8.16
CA GLN A 3 -16.23 -16.29 -7.29
C GLN A 3 -15.21 -15.57 -8.19
N GLN A 4 -15.14 -14.25 -8.03
CA GLN A 4 -14.19 -13.39 -8.72
C GLN A 4 -12.76 -13.72 -8.29
N VAL A 5 -11.98 -14.26 -9.22
CA VAL A 5 -10.53 -14.45 -9.09
C VAL A 5 -9.88 -13.07 -9.21
N ARG A 6 -9.30 -12.54 -8.13
CA ARG A 6 -8.41 -11.38 -8.20
C ARG A 6 -7.00 -11.86 -8.54
N ALA A 7 -6.56 -11.65 -9.77
CA ALA A 7 -5.14 -11.66 -10.09
C ALA A 7 -4.50 -10.47 -9.37
N PHE A 8 -3.64 -10.73 -8.39
CA PHE A 8 -2.95 -9.69 -7.64
C PHE A 8 -1.58 -9.43 -8.27
N SER A 9 -1.26 -8.15 -8.47
CA SER A 9 0.06 -7.71 -8.91
C SER A 9 1.13 -8.08 -7.87
N THR A 10 2.24 -8.66 -8.31
CA THR A 10 3.40 -9.05 -7.49
C THR A 10 4.56 -8.05 -7.61
N THR A 11 4.38 -6.97 -8.37
CA THR A 11 5.48 -6.04 -8.68
C THR A 11 5.54 -4.93 -7.64
N LEU A 12 6.59 -4.95 -6.80
CA LEU A 12 7.04 -3.78 -6.06
C LEU A 12 7.60 -2.77 -7.07
N LEU A 13 7.01 -1.59 -7.15
CA LEU A 13 7.46 -0.55 -8.08
C LEU A 13 8.31 0.49 -7.34
N ARG A 14 9.50 0.76 -7.88
CA ARG A 14 10.27 1.96 -7.59
C ARG A 14 9.70 3.14 -8.38
N SER A 15 9.99 4.33 -7.88
CA SER A 15 9.91 5.62 -8.57
C SER A 15 8.51 6.21 -8.68
N PHE A 16 7.98 6.68 -7.56
CA PHE A 16 7.21 7.91 -7.60
C PHE A 16 8.19 9.05 -7.92
N PRO A 17 8.13 9.68 -9.10
CA PRO A 17 8.95 10.85 -9.34
C PRO A 17 8.57 11.92 -8.30
N ARG A 18 9.56 12.36 -7.50
CA ARG A 18 9.52 13.62 -6.75
C ARG A 18 9.32 14.77 -7.74
N SER A 19 8.11 14.96 -8.23
CA SER A 19 7.77 16.02 -9.17
C SER A 19 6.79 16.94 -8.49
N PHE A 20 7.36 17.98 -7.87
CA PHE A 20 6.65 19.18 -7.45
C PHE A 20 5.80 19.74 -8.61
N PRO A 21 4.68 20.41 -8.30
CA PRO A 21 3.74 20.91 -9.29
C PRO A 21 4.37 22.05 -10.08
N ARG A 22 4.44 21.92 -11.41
CA ARG A 22 4.53 23.08 -12.30
C ARG A 22 3.11 23.54 -12.62
N LEU A 23 2.83 24.80 -12.28
CA LEU A 23 1.62 25.53 -12.63
C LEU A 23 1.34 25.48 -14.15
N PRO A 24 0.07 25.63 -14.56
CA PRO A 24 -0.37 25.20 -15.89
C PRO A 24 0.05 26.19 -16.97
N VAL A 25 0.57 25.65 -18.08
CA VAL A 25 0.61 26.34 -19.38
C VAL A 25 -0.25 25.55 -20.35
N THR A 26 -1.41 26.11 -20.70
CA THR A 26 -2.25 25.70 -21.85
C THR A 26 -1.77 26.40 -23.14
N PRO A 27 -2.19 26.01 -24.37
CA PRO A 27 -2.69 24.74 -24.95
C PRO A 27 -1.99 24.48 -26.34
N PRO A 28 -2.49 23.77 -27.39
CA PRO A 28 -3.52 22.73 -27.54
C PRO A 28 -3.01 21.51 -28.37
N LEU A 29 -2.79 20.34 -27.74
CA LEU A 29 -2.69 19.05 -28.45
C LEU A 29 -3.16 17.86 -27.59
N ALA A 30 -3.56 18.12 -26.34
CA ALA A 30 -3.97 17.11 -25.37
C ALA A 30 -5.41 16.60 -25.56
N ARG A 31 -6.26 17.30 -26.33
CA ARG A 31 -7.66 16.91 -26.53
C ARG A 31 -7.82 15.65 -27.39
N VAL A 32 -6.95 15.44 -28.37
CA VAL A 32 -7.02 14.26 -29.26
C VAL A 32 -6.48 13.00 -28.57
N VAL A 33 -5.51 13.15 -27.67
CA VAL A 33 -4.92 12.04 -26.90
C VAL A 33 -5.84 11.58 -25.75
N ALA A 34 -6.60 12.51 -25.16
CA ALA A 34 -7.52 12.21 -24.05
C ALA A 34 -8.74 11.36 -24.48
N GLU A 35 -9.18 11.43 -25.73
CA GLU A 35 -10.31 10.64 -26.24
C GLU A 35 -9.90 9.21 -26.65
N GLU A 36 -8.65 8.99 -27.09
CA GLU A 36 -8.10 7.66 -27.36
C GLU A 36 -7.80 6.89 -26.05
N LEU A 37 -7.31 7.58 -25.01
CA LEU A 37 -7.04 6.97 -23.69
C LEU A 37 -8.31 6.53 -22.95
N LYS A 38 -9.46 7.18 -23.19
CA LYS A 38 -10.76 6.77 -22.63
C LYS A 38 -11.23 5.40 -23.15
N ARG A 39 -10.71 4.90 -24.26
CA ARG A 39 -11.07 3.58 -24.81
C ARG A 39 -10.24 2.42 -24.24
N TYR A 40 -9.20 2.71 -23.46
CA TYR A 40 -8.35 1.71 -22.79
C TYR A 40 -8.65 1.56 -21.29
N GLU A 41 -9.76 2.13 -20.79
CA GLU A 41 -10.30 1.80 -19.46
C GLU A 41 -10.93 0.40 -19.46
N HIS A 42 -10.09 -0.63 -19.51
CA HIS A 42 -10.45 -1.97 -19.03
C HIS A 42 -9.41 -2.39 -18.00
N CYS A 43 -9.74 -2.08 -16.73
CA CYS A 43 -9.14 -2.62 -15.51
C CYS A 43 -7.62 -2.76 -15.55
N SER A 44 -6.89 -1.63 -15.50
CA SER A 44 -5.54 -1.67 -14.93
C SER A 44 -5.63 -2.32 -13.55
N PRO A 45 -4.77 -3.31 -13.23
CA PRO A 45 -4.78 -3.93 -11.93
C PRO A 45 -4.64 -2.85 -10.85
N VAL A 46 -5.41 -2.97 -9.77
CA VAL A 46 -5.30 -2.05 -8.63
C VAL A 46 -3.90 -2.22 -8.04
N THR A 47 -3.03 -1.25 -8.29
CA THR A 47 -1.64 -1.21 -7.80
C THR A 47 -1.44 -0.08 -6.79
N PRO A 48 -0.43 -0.18 -5.90
CA PRO A 48 -0.05 0.94 -5.05
C PRO A 48 0.19 2.23 -5.83
N ASP A 49 0.86 2.13 -6.98
CA ASP A 49 1.11 3.26 -7.89
C ASP A 49 -0.16 3.89 -8.45
N SER A 50 -1.16 3.08 -8.82
CA SER A 50 -2.44 3.59 -9.29
C SER A 50 -3.16 4.43 -8.23
N HIS A 51 -3.16 3.97 -6.97
CA HIS A 51 -3.74 4.70 -5.84
C HIS A 51 -3.01 6.02 -5.57
N ILE A 52 -1.67 6.02 -5.54
CA ILE A 52 -0.90 7.24 -5.33
C ILE A 52 -1.11 8.23 -6.49
N LYS A 53 -1.17 7.76 -7.74
CA LYS A 53 -1.50 8.64 -8.89
C LYS A 53 -2.90 9.24 -8.80
N MET A 54 -3.89 8.44 -8.39
CA MET A 54 -5.25 8.92 -8.16
C MET A 54 -5.29 9.94 -7.01
N ALA A 55 -4.56 9.70 -5.91
CA ALA A 55 -4.45 10.65 -4.82
C ALA A 55 -3.94 12.02 -5.30
N ASN A 56 -2.87 12.05 -6.10
CA ASN A 56 -2.35 13.30 -6.69
C ASN A 56 -3.39 13.99 -7.58
N GLN A 57 -4.12 13.22 -8.39
CA GLN A 57 -5.20 13.77 -9.20
C GLN A 57 -6.29 14.40 -8.33
N HIS A 58 -6.74 13.72 -7.28
CA HIS A 58 -7.72 14.26 -6.34
C HIS A 58 -7.22 15.50 -5.59
N ILE A 59 -5.94 15.58 -5.22
CA ILE A 59 -5.33 16.79 -4.66
C ILE A 59 -5.45 17.97 -5.64
N ARG A 60 -5.17 17.74 -6.94
CA ARG A 60 -5.29 18.77 -7.98
C ARG A 60 -6.73 19.22 -8.19
N ASP A 61 -7.67 18.29 -8.05
CA ASP A 61 -9.10 18.54 -8.16
C ASP A 61 -9.70 19.11 -6.85
N LEU A 62 -8.86 19.35 -5.83
CA LEU A 62 -9.25 19.83 -4.50
C LEU A 62 -10.21 18.87 -3.76
N ASP A 63 -10.23 17.60 -4.15
CA ASP A 63 -11.00 16.53 -3.52
C ASP A 63 -10.17 15.86 -2.42
N VAL A 64 -10.12 16.52 -1.26
CA VAL A 64 -9.35 16.10 -0.08
C VAL A 64 -9.79 14.73 0.42
N ALA A 65 -11.09 14.43 0.42
CA ALA A 65 -11.63 13.18 0.94
C ALA A 65 -11.20 11.97 0.08
N SER A 66 -11.33 12.09 -1.25
CA SER A 66 -10.88 11.04 -2.16
C SER A 66 -9.36 10.91 -2.13
N ALA A 67 -8.62 12.02 -2.11
CA ALA A 67 -7.17 12.00 -1.99
C ALA A 67 -6.70 11.24 -0.75
N SER A 68 -7.22 11.58 0.44
CA SER A 68 -6.89 10.90 1.69
C SER A 68 -7.20 9.41 1.67
N LYS A 69 -8.31 9.01 1.05
CA LYS A 69 -8.67 7.60 0.88
C LYS A 69 -7.65 6.87 0.02
N GLU A 70 -7.30 7.45 -1.12
CA GLU A 70 -6.35 6.86 -2.08
C GLU A 70 -4.93 6.78 -1.48
N ILE A 71 -4.49 7.79 -0.72
CA ILE A 71 -3.22 7.75 0.04
C ILE A 71 -3.18 6.54 0.98
N ARG A 72 -4.20 6.40 1.85
CA ARG A 72 -4.29 5.28 2.80
C ARG A 72 -4.28 3.93 2.08
N LEU A 73 -5.05 3.80 0.99
CA LEU A 73 -5.13 2.57 0.20
C LEU A 73 -3.79 2.24 -0.46
N GLY A 74 -3.11 3.23 -1.04
CA GLY A 74 -1.80 3.08 -1.68
C GLY A 74 -0.76 2.55 -0.70
N SER A 75 -0.59 3.19 0.45
CA SER A 75 0.39 2.77 1.47
C SER A 75 0.09 1.40 2.06
N SER A 76 -1.17 1.13 2.42
CA SER A 76 -1.57 -0.19 2.92
C SER A 76 -1.36 -1.28 1.88
N LEU A 77 -1.68 -1.03 0.61
CA LEU A 77 -1.48 -2.01 -0.45
C LEU A 77 0.00 -2.26 -0.72
N GLN A 78 0.85 -1.21 -0.67
CA GLN A 78 2.30 -1.37 -0.81
C GLN A 78 2.86 -2.30 0.28
N LEU A 79 2.43 -2.11 1.54
CA LEU A 79 2.84 -2.98 2.65
C LEU A 79 2.41 -4.44 2.44
N LYS A 80 1.18 -4.67 1.94
CA LYS A 80 0.72 -6.02 1.60
C LYS A 80 1.53 -6.64 0.46
N VAL A 81 1.83 -5.86 -0.58
CA VAL A 81 2.68 -6.33 -1.69
C VAL A 81 4.08 -6.68 -1.17
N PHE A 82 4.66 -5.85 -0.31
CA PHE A 82 5.93 -6.12 0.38
C PHE A 82 5.90 -7.45 1.13
N LEU A 83 4.89 -7.68 1.98
CA LEU A 83 4.80 -8.92 2.75
C LEU A 83 4.62 -10.16 1.86
N ARG A 84 3.86 -10.02 0.77
CA ARG A 84 3.59 -11.11 -0.17
C ARG A 84 4.83 -11.54 -0.93
N THR A 85 5.84 -10.69 -1.10
CA THR A 85 7.14 -11.12 -1.67
C THR A 85 7.87 -12.13 -0.78
N TYR A 86 7.50 -12.19 0.51
CA TYR A 86 7.98 -13.15 1.49
C TYR A 86 6.91 -14.19 1.88
N GLU A 87 5.85 -14.32 1.09
CA GLU A 87 4.72 -15.26 1.33
C GLU A 87 3.99 -15.00 2.66
N LEU A 88 3.95 -13.73 3.10
CA LEU A 88 3.17 -13.28 4.25
C LEU A 88 2.01 -12.42 3.77
N ASP A 89 0.90 -12.41 4.52
CA ASP A 89 -0.20 -11.46 4.29
C ASP A 89 -0.83 -11.03 5.61
N VAL A 90 -1.35 -9.80 5.64
CA VAL A 90 -1.99 -9.20 6.81
C VAL A 90 -3.20 -8.38 6.40
N ASP A 91 -4.31 -8.53 7.12
CA ASP A 91 -5.56 -7.85 6.78
C ASP A 91 -5.98 -6.76 7.77
N SER A 92 -5.58 -6.86 9.03
CA SER A 92 -5.96 -5.87 10.05
C SER A 92 -4.99 -4.69 10.08
N PHE A 93 -5.52 -3.51 10.41
CA PHE A 93 -4.69 -2.32 10.67
C PHE A 93 -3.72 -2.55 11.83
N SER A 94 -4.15 -3.29 12.86
CA SER A 94 -3.28 -3.63 13.99
C SER A 94 -2.07 -4.43 13.51
N MET A 95 -2.27 -5.43 12.64
CA MET A 95 -1.16 -6.22 12.10
C MET A 95 -0.28 -5.43 11.15
N GLN A 96 -0.85 -4.55 10.32
CA GLN A 96 -0.05 -3.66 9.47
C GLN A 96 0.85 -2.76 10.33
N THR A 97 0.31 -2.14 11.37
CA THR A 97 1.08 -1.28 12.29
C THR A 97 2.18 -2.07 13.01
N ASN A 98 1.86 -3.28 13.44
CA ASN A 98 2.81 -4.20 14.07
C ASN A 98 3.97 -4.59 13.14
N VAL A 99 3.69 -4.88 11.87
CA VAL A 99 4.73 -5.11 10.86
C VAL A 99 5.59 -3.86 10.70
N VAL A 100 4.97 -2.69 10.60
CA VAL A 100 5.71 -1.42 10.47
C VAL A 100 6.63 -1.19 11.66
N ASN A 101 6.16 -1.44 12.89
CA ASN A 101 7.01 -1.32 14.09
C ASN A 101 8.22 -2.26 14.02
N TYR A 102 8.03 -3.50 13.59
CA TYR A 102 9.15 -4.42 13.38
C TYR A 102 10.14 -3.87 12.34
N LEU A 103 9.64 -3.38 11.21
CA LEU A 103 10.48 -2.81 10.14
C LEU A 103 11.24 -1.58 10.62
N THR A 104 10.60 -0.71 11.41
CA THR A 104 11.19 0.46 12.08
C THR A 104 12.37 0.06 12.96
N GLU A 105 12.25 -1.03 13.72
CA GLU A 105 13.28 -1.46 14.67
C GLU A 105 14.43 -2.24 14.00
N ASN A 106 14.16 -2.93 12.88
CA ASN A 106 15.07 -3.95 12.35
C ASN A 106 15.53 -3.73 10.91
N CYS A 107 14.82 -2.95 10.10
CA CYS A 107 15.02 -2.94 8.64
C CYS A 107 15.37 -1.58 8.03
N VAL A 108 15.22 -0.49 8.76
CA VAL A 108 15.46 0.88 8.28
C VAL A 108 16.50 1.59 9.14
N ASP A 109 17.24 2.52 8.53
CA ASP A 109 18.27 3.29 9.24
C ASP A 109 17.64 4.44 10.05
N ASP A 110 16.59 5.08 9.53
CA ASP A 110 15.79 6.10 10.21
C ASP A 110 14.38 5.56 10.54
N GLY A 111 14.30 4.88 11.67
CA GLY A 111 13.05 4.28 12.15
C GLY A 111 11.97 5.31 12.51
N GLU A 112 12.36 6.49 12.98
CA GLU A 112 11.44 7.56 13.37
C GLU A 112 10.76 8.16 12.14
N GLU A 113 11.53 8.49 11.10
CA GLU A 113 10.99 8.98 9.84
C GLU A 113 10.07 7.95 9.18
N PHE A 114 10.49 6.68 9.12
CA PHE A 114 9.68 5.62 8.52
C PHE A 114 8.34 5.41 9.25
N SER A 115 8.36 5.38 10.59
CA SER A 115 7.14 5.25 11.41
C SER A 115 6.25 6.48 11.28
N SER A 116 6.83 7.68 11.27
CA SER A 116 6.12 8.94 11.04
C SER A 116 5.41 8.94 9.69
N ASN A 117 6.10 8.50 8.63
CA ASN A 117 5.56 8.42 7.28
C ASN A 117 4.38 7.45 7.19
N TRP A 118 4.47 6.27 7.80
CA TRP A 118 3.34 5.34 7.91
C TRP A 118 2.14 5.98 8.62
N ASN A 119 2.36 6.57 9.79
CA ASN A 119 1.30 7.15 10.60
C ASN A 119 0.60 8.31 9.88
N CYS A 120 1.37 9.17 9.21
CA CYS A 120 0.85 10.30 8.44
C CYS A 120 0.01 9.81 7.24
N ALA A 121 0.54 8.87 6.45
CA ALA A 121 -0.16 8.30 5.31
C ALA A 121 -1.44 7.55 5.72
N HIS A 122 -1.37 6.75 6.78
CA HIS A 122 -2.50 5.96 7.22
C HIS A 122 -3.60 6.81 7.87
N CYS A 123 -3.22 7.85 8.62
CA CYS A 123 -4.14 8.80 9.23
C CYS A 123 -4.61 9.91 8.30
N ALA A 124 -4.22 9.91 7.01
CA ALA A 124 -4.66 10.89 6.02
C ALA A 124 -6.20 11.06 5.99
N HIS A 125 -6.91 9.94 6.21
CA HIS A 125 -8.35 9.90 6.31
C HIS A 125 -8.93 10.62 7.54
N LYS A 126 -8.17 11.21 8.46
CA LYS A 126 -8.71 11.98 9.59
C LYS A 126 -8.86 13.48 9.29
N HIS A 127 -8.44 13.90 8.10
CA HIS A 127 -8.36 15.30 7.68
C HIS A 127 -9.43 15.66 6.63
N TYR A 128 -10.67 15.17 6.76
CA TYR A 128 -11.72 15.34 5.73
C TYR A 128 -12.67 16.54 5.92
N ASP A 129 -12.61 17.28 7.03
CA ASP A 129 -13.70 18.21 7.43
C ASP A 129 -13.47 19.73 7.19
N ASP A 130 -12.31 20.21 6.73
CA ASP A 130 -11.99 21.64 6.54
C ASP A 130 -10.94 22.00 5.45
N PHE A 131 -10.99 23.23 4.92
CA PHE A 131 -10.10 23.74 3.85
C PHE A 131 -8.60 23.82 4.23
N GLU A 132 -8.26 23.87 5.52
CA GLU A 132 -6.86 23.75 5.99
C GLU A 132 -6.24 22.38 5.70
N HIS A 133 -7.04 21.41 5.23
CA HIS A 133 -6.60 20.05 5.00
C HIS A 133 -5.89 19.79 3.67
N LEU A 134 -5.94 20.69 2.68
CA LEU A 134 -5.22 20.41 1.42
C LEU A 134 -3.70 20.32 1.64
N LEU A 135 -3.15 21.21 2.48
CA LEU A 135 -1.75 21.14 2.88
C LEU A 135 -1.47 19.85 3.67
N SER A 136 -2.35 19.51 4.63
CA SER A 136 -2.23 18.29 5.42
C SER A 136 -2.23 17.02 4.54
N VAL A 137 -3.13 16.94 3.56
CA VAL A 137 -3.23 15.82 2.63
C VAL A 137 -2.05 15.78 1.67
N SER A 138 -1.51 16.94 1.29
CA SER A 138 -0.27 16.99 0.50
C SER A 138 0.92 16.46 1.29
N ILE A 139 1.02 16.79 2.58
CA ILE A 139 2.04 16.23 3.48
C ILE A 139 1.84 14.71 3.63
N SER A 140 0.60 14.25 3.85
CA SER A 140 0.30 12.81 3.92
C SER A 140 0.59 12.08 2.61
N TYR A 141 0.45 12.74 1.46
CA TYR A 141 0.81 12.20 0.16
C TYR A 141 2.32 11.99 0.04
N ASP A 142 3.12 12.99 0.41
CA ASP A 142 4.58 12.88 0.38
C ASP A 142 5.06 11.78 1.34
N ALA A 143 4.50 11.73 2.56
CA ALA A 143 4.75 10.67 3.52
C ALA A 143 4.42 9.27 2.98
N ALA A 144 3.31 9.13 2.25
CA ALA A 144 2.94 7.87 1.63
C ALA A 144 3.93 7.45 0.53
N VAL A 145 4.39 8.40 -0.26
CA VAL A 145 5.41 8.18 -1.30
C VAL A 145 6.72 7.71 -0.66
N ASP A 146 7.20 8.40 0.36
CA ASP A 146 8.46 8.08 1.03
C ASP A 146 8.36 6.72 1.76
N PHE A 147 7.26 6.43 2.45
CA PHE A 147 7.00 5.11 3.02
C PHE A 147 7.04 4.00 1.96
N CYS A 148 6.41 4.22 0.80
CA CYS A 148 6.40 3.22 -0.27
C CYS A 148 7.79 2.98 -0.87
N ASN A 149 8.59 4.04 -1.00
CA ASN A 149 9.97 3.95 -1.48
C ASN A 149 10.87 3.22 -0.47
N GLU A 150 10.72 3.47 0.82
CA GLU A 150 11.52 2.80 1.86
C GLU A 150 11.24 1.28 1.88
N LEU A 151 9.96 0.87 1.75
CA LEU A 151 9.60 -0.54 1.59
C LEU A 151 10.27 -1.19 0.37
N TYR A 152 10.40 -0.45 -0.73
CA TYR A 152 11.12 -0.93 -1.91
C TYR A 152 12.63 -1.08 -1.63
N GLU A 153 13.25 -0.11 -0.96
CA GLU A 153 14.67 -0.14 -0.62
C GLU A 153 15.01 -1.26 0.38
N ILE A 154 14.14 -1.57 1.35
CA ILE A 154 14.29 -2.74 2.24
C ILE A 154 14.45 -4.03 1.44
N VAL A 155 13.62 -4.23 0.40
CA VAL A 155 13.65 -5.44 -0.44
C VAL A 155 14.92 -5.47 -1.28
N MET A 156 15.26 -4.36 -1.93
CA MET A 156 16.46 -4.28 -2.77
C MET A 156 17.74 -4.54 -1.98
N ASN A 157 17.80 -4.06 -0.74
CA ASN A 157 18.94 -4.22 0.15
C ASN A 157 18.87 -5.50 0.98
N LYS A 158 17.84 -6.34 0.80
CA LYS A 158 17.62 -7.61 1.53
C LYS A 158 17.69 -7.45 3.05
N ARG A 159 17.15 -6.35 3.58
CA ARG A 159 17.19 -6.00 5.02
C ARG A 159 16.11 -6.70 5.87
N PHE A 160 15.21 -7.44 5.23
CA PHE A 160 14.09 -8.11 5.90
C PHE A 160 14.38 -9.59 6.15
N ASP A 161 14.22 -10.02 7.41
CA ASP A 161 14.30 -11.43 7.82
C ASP A 161 12.92 -11.97 8.23
N LYS A 162 12.30 -12.73 7.32
CA LYS A 162 11.02 -13.41 7.55
C LYS A 162 11.06 -14.32 8.78
N ASN A 163 12.15 -15.07 9.00
CA ASN A 163 12.21 -16.05 10.08
C ASN A 163 12.32 -15.35 11.44
N HIS A 164 13.06 -14.24 11.49
CA HIS A 164 13.15 -13.42 12.70
C HIS A 164 11.79 -12.81 13.05
N LEU A 165 11.09 -12.23 12.08
CA LEU A 165 9.73 -11.72 12.27
C LEU A 165 8.77 -12.81 12.77
N LEU A 166 8.77 -14.00 12.16
CA LEU A 166 7.94 -15.12 12.59
C LEU A 166 8.28 -15.62 14.00
N ALA A 167 9.56 -15.56 14.40
CA ALA A 167 9.98 -15.92 15.74
C ALA A 167 9.49 -14.91 16.79
N GLU A 168 9.50 -13.61 16.48
CA GLU A 168 8.90 -12.58 17.33
C GLU A 168 7.37 -12.68 17.40
N TRP A 169 6.73 -13.12 16.31
CA TRP A 169 5.27 -13.29 16.25
C TRP A 169 4.74 -14.49 17.04
N LYS A 170 5.50 -15.61 17.08
CA LYS A 170 5.11 -16.89 17.71
C LYS A 170 4.71 -16.71 19.18
N GLY A 171 3.41 -16.50 19.40
CA GLY A 171 2.77 -16.40 20.71
C GLY A 171 2.00 -15.11 20.99
N ARG A 172 2.16 -14.03 20.20
CA ARG A 172 1.39 -12.78 20.42
C ARG A 172 0.30 -12.55 19.38
N TRP A 173 0.53 -12.89 18.11
CA TRP A 173 -0.30 -12.41 16.98
C TRP A 173 -0.83 -13.51 16.04
N ASP A 174 -0.65 -14.78 16.41
CA ASP A 174 -0.94 -15.99 15.62
C ASP A 174 -2.40 -16.12 15.11
N LYS A 175 -3.35 -15.36 15.69
CA LYS A 175 -4.78 -15.43 15.37
C LYS A 175 -5.19 -14.70 14.09
N GLU A 176 -4.34 -13.81 13.58
CA GLU A 176 -4.65 -12.94 12.43
C GLU A 176 -3.75 -13.19 11.22
N LEU A 177 -2.74 -14.06 11.36
CA LEU A 177 -1.84 -14.47 10.29
C LEU A 177 -2.55 -15.40 9.32
N LEU A 178 -2.51 -15.06 8.04
CA LEU A 178 -3.03 -15.90 6.97
C LEU A 178 -1.91 -16.71 6.33
N PHE A 179 -2.07 -18.03 6.32
CA PHE A 179 -1.16 -18.96 5.68
C PHE A 179 -1.74 -19.46 4.35
N PRO A 180 -0.92 -19.60 3.30
CA PRO A 180 -1.37 -20.19 2.04
C PRO A 180 -1.66 -21.69 2.24
N VAL A 181 -2.88 -22.11 1.92
CA VAL A 181 -3.33 -23.50 1.89
C VAL A 181 -3.66 -23.86 0.46
N VAL A 182 -3.04 -24.93 -0.03
CA VAL A 182 -3.31 -25.47 -1.37
C VAL A 182 -4.51 -26.40 -1.29
N MET A 183 -5.58 -26.03 -1.97
CA MET A 183 -6.80 -26.81 -2.10
C MET A 183 -6.56 -27.99 -3.07
N SER A 184 -7.43 -28.99 -3.03
CA SER A 184 -7.33 -30.20 -3.86
C SER A 184 -7.42 -29.94 -5.37
N ASP A 185 -7.92 -28.77 -5.78
CA ASP A 185 -7.99 -28.32 -7.17
C ASP A 185 -6.77 -27.47 -7.59
N GLY A 186 -5.78 -27.28 -6.71
CA GLY A 186 -4.59 -26.47 -6.95
C GLY A 186 -4.76 -24.98 -6.60
N THR A 187 -5.92 -24.56 -6.11
CA THR A 187 -6.16 -23.17 -5.69
C THR A 187 -5.42 -22.85 -4.39
N VAL A 188 -4.79 -21.67 -4.30
CA VAL A 188 -4.18 -21.18 -3.05
C VAL A 188 -5.17 -20.28 -2.32
N VAL A 189 -5.57 -20.67 -1.10
CA VAL A 189 -6.45 -19.90 -0.22
C VAL A 189 -5.70 -19.53 1.05
N TYR A 190 -5.83 -18.29 1.50
CA TYR A 190 -5.15 -17.77 2.69
C TYR A 190 -6.06 -17.93 3.91
N THR A 191 -5.66 -18.75 4.90
CA THR A 191 -6.49 -19.05 6.09
C THR A 191 -5.77 -18.76 7.39
N ARG A 192 -6.53 -18.44 8.45
CA ARG A 192 -5.99 -18.19 9.79
C ARG A 192 -5.41 -19.45 10.41
N GLY A 193 -4.26 -19.35 11.09
CA GLY A 193 -3.58 -20.50 11.71
C GLY A 193 -4.45 -21.30 12.69
N GLU A 194 -5.36 -20.65 13.42
CA GLU A 194 -6.28 -21.33 14.35
C GLU A 194 -7.31 -22.25 13.66
N GLU A 195 -7.61 -22.04 12.37
CA GLU A 195 -8.56 -22.88 11.62
C GLU A 195 -7.91 -24.14 11.03
N ILE A 196 -6.58 -24.12 10.85
CA ILE A 196 -5.81 -25.27 10.38
C ILE A 196 -5.74 -26.31 11.50
N MET A 197 -5.45 -25.88 12.73
CA MET A 197 -5.32 -26.78 13.89
C MET A 197 -6.65 -27.36 14.42
N LYS A 198 -7.80 -26.94 13.90
CA LYS A 198 -9.12 -27.50 14.25
C LYS A 198 -9.61 -28.60 13.31
N LYS A 199 -8.86 -28.88 12.23
CA LYS A 199 -9.21 -29.90 11.22
C LYS A 199 -8.33 -31.14 11.28
N GLU A 200 -7.38 -31.20 12.20
CA GLU A 200 -6.63 -32.42 12.58
C GLU A 200 -7.24 -33.03 13.84
#